data_AF-A0A7X8K5N8-F1
#
_entry.id   AF-A0A7X8K5N8-F1
#
_cell.length_a   1.000
_cell.length_b   1.000
_cell.length_c   1.000
_cell.angle_alpha   90.00
_cell.angle_beta   90.00
_cell.angle_gamma   90.00
#
_symmetry.space_group_name_H-M   'P 1'
#
loop_
_entity.id
_entity.type
_entity.pdbx_description
1 polymer ?
#
loop_
_entity_poly.entity_id
_entity_poly.type
_entity_poly.pdbx_seq_one_letter_code
_entity_poly.pdbx_strand_id
1 'polypeptide(L)'
;RDRDTGFDRESVAAYVLRDETMGLELELSFKRNNPAEPGFLLARATLEDPSMLPPLENRWRQVFHSRGYRPRYSTLLTGTLKGLETYNEEEALMAEVFQILAVENPWQVRDSRWISGGGYSPLISNPLLDARGEPVNVQVALRYHPLDECTYLYIGSPLIYREF
;
A
#
# COMPACT_ATOMS: atom_id res chain seq x y z
N ARG A 1 -30.35 6.83 25.02
CA ARG A 1 -30.50 6.43 23.60
C ARG A 1 -29.10 6.14 23.09
N ASP A 2 -28.57 5.01 23.51
CA ASP A 2 -27.29 4.48 23.05
C ASP A 2 -27.45 4.08 21.59
N ARG A 3 -26.64 4.67 20.70
CA ARG A 3 -26.29 3.99 19.46
C ARG A 3 -24.94 3.37 19.71
N ASP A 4 -25.02 2.14 20.16
CA ASP A 4 -23.98 1.15 20.02
C ASP A 4 -23.68 1.02 18.52
N THR A 5 -22.66 1.74 18.02
CA THR A 5 -22.07 1.50 16.70
C THR A 5 -20.88 0.58 16.87
N GLY A 6 -21.06 -0.50 17.64
CA GLY A 6 -20.15 -1.62 17.66
C GLY A 6 -19.94 -2.10 16.22
N PHE A 7 -18.74 -1.87 15.71
CA PHE A 7 -18.22 -2.67 14.62
C PHE A 7 -18.26 -4.12 15.11
N ASP A 8 -19.32 -4.84 14.74
CA ASP A 8 -19.51 -6.25 15.02
C ASP A 8 -18.27 -6.98 14.48
N ARG A 9 -17.37 -7.38 15.39
CA ARG A 9 -16.06 -7.89 15.02
C ARG A 9 -16.20 -9.14 14.15
N GLU A 10 -15.61 -9.06 12.97
CA GLU A 10 -15.46 -10.13 11.99
C GLU A 10 -14.73 -11.32 12.64
N SER A 11 -15.16 -12.53 12.32
CA SER A 11 -14.41 -13.72 12.70
C SER A 11 -13.18 -13.80 11.81
N VAL A 12 -12.04 -13.30 12.32
CA VAL A 12 -10.75 -13.31 11.63
C VAL A 12 -10.03 -14.61 11.95
N ALA A 13 -9.82 -15.47 10.95
CA ALA A 13 -8.79 -16.50 11.05
C ALA A 13 -7.49 -15.92 10.47
N ALA A 14 -6.54 -15.62 11.34
CA ALA A 14 -5.23 -15.11 10.97
C ALA A 14 -4.19 -16.23 11.03
N TYR A 15 -3.52 -16.52 9.91
CA TYR A 15 -2.35 -17.40 9.86
C TYR A 15 -1.12 -16.56 9.57
N VAL A 16 -0.15 -16.61 10.48
CA VAL A 16 1.13 -15.91 10.33
C VAL A 16 2.25 -16.94 10.21
N LEU A 17 2.95 -16.90 9.07
CA LEU A 17 4.19 -17.62 8.86
C LEU A 17 5.29 -16.57 8.71
N ARG A 18 6.35 -16.66 9.50
CA ARG A 18 7.45 -15.69 9.43
C ARG A 18 8.78 -16.39 9.60
N ASP A 19 9.71 -16.05 8.72
CA ASP A 19 11.14 -16.31 8.89
C ASP A 19 11.92 -14.98 8.79
N GLU A 20 13.25 -15.08 8.73
CA GLU A 20 14.15 -13.90 8.67
C GLU A 20 14.02 -13.10 7.36
N THR A 21 13.42 -13.67 6.32
CA THR A 21 13.38 -13.10 4.96
C THR A 21 11.97 -12.74 4.50
N MET A 22 10.96 -13.40 5.06
CA MET A 22 9.57 -13.26 4.65
C MET A 22 8.60 -13.38 5.83
N GLY A 23 7.60 -12.52 5.84
CA GLY A 23 6.36 -12.71 6.58
C GLY A 23 5.20 -12.97 5.62
N LEU A 24 4.36 -13.94 5.91
CA LEU A 24 3.08 -14.18 5.25
C LEU A 24 1.98 -14.15 6.30
N GLU A 25 0.99 -13.31 6.07
CA GLU A 25 -0.22 -13.20 6.88
C GLU A 25 -1.43 -13.46 5.98
N LEU A 26 -2.26 -14.42 6.39
CA LEU A 26 -3.53 -14.71 5.74
C LEU A 26 -4.66 -14.38 6.71
N GLU A 27 -5.53 -13.48 6.31
CA GLU A 27 -6.70 -13.05 7.06
C GLU A 27 -7.97 -13.40 6.27
N LEU A 28 -8.80 -14.25 6.86
CA LEU A 28 -10.14 -14.56 6.35
C LEU A 28 -11.16 -13.73 7.12
N SER A 29 -11.91 -12.89 6.41
CA SER A 29 -12.97 -12.06 6.98
C SER A 29 -14.32 -12.41 6.35
N PHE A 30 -15.35 -12.51 7.20
CA PHE A 30 -16.73 -12.74 6.78
C PHE A 30 -17.71 -12.14 7.79
N LYS A 31 -18.86 -11.65 7.29
CA LYS A 31 -19.92 -11.14 8.15
C LYS A 31 -20.68 -12.28 8.80
N ARG A 32 -20.47 -12.47 10.10
CA ARG A 32 -21.11 -13.52 10.91
C ARG A 32 -22.65 -13.49 10.85
N ASN A 33 -23.24 -12.31 10.76
CA ASN A 33 -24.69 -12.11 10.81
C ASN A 33 -25.36 -12.04 9.42
N ASN A 34 -24.58 -12.14 8.33
CA ASN A 34 -25.13 -12.15 6.97
C ASN A 34 -24.29 -13.08 6.06
N PRO A 35 -24.49 -14.41 6.14
CA PRO A 35 -23.73 -15.38 5.35
C PRO A 35 -23.96 -15.27 3.83
N ALA A 36 -24.95 -14.49 3.39
CA ALA A 36 -25.20 -14.21 1.98
C ALA A 36 -24.27 -13.12 1.43
N GLU A 37 -23.62 -12.32 2.29
CA GLU A 37 -22.59 -11.39 1.85
C GLU A 37 -21.26 -12.13 1.60
N PRO A 38 -20.55 -11.80 0.50
CA PRO A 38 -19.28 -12.42 0.19
C PRO A 38 -18.25 -12.08 1.28
N GLY A 39 -17.57 -13.11 1.80
CA GLY A 39 -16.37 -12.94 2.60
C GLY A 39 -15.17 -12.49 1.76
N PHE A 40 -14.13 -12.01 2.42
CA PHE A 40 -12.88 -11.59 1.80
C PHE A 40 -11.71 -12.40 2.37
N LEU A 41 -10.77 -12.76 1.50
CA LEU A 41 -9.47 -13.30 1.90
C LEU A 41 -8.43 -12.22 1.61
N LEU A 42 -7.79 -11.74 2.67
CA LEU A 42 -6.61 -10.89 2.59
C LEU A 42 -5.37 -11.76 2.72
N ALA A 43 -4.48 -11.67 1.75
CA ALA A 43 -3.15 -12.27 1.82
C ALA A 43 -2.12 -11.16 1.76
N ARG A 44 -1.30 -11.04 2.81
CA ARG A 44 -0.24 -10.04 2.92
C ARG A 44 1.10 -10.76 3.00
N ALA A 45 1.99 -10.45 2.07
CA ALA A 45 3.38 -10.84 2.15
C ALA A 45 4.23 -9.61 2.48
N THR A 46 5.14 -9.76 3.43
CA THR A 46 6.22 -8.81 3.73
C THR A 46 7.52 -9.50 3.33
N LEU A 47 8.31 -8.83 2.50
CA LEU A 47 9.54 -9.37 1.94
C LEU A 47 10.67 -8.39 2.26
N GLU A 48 11.81 -8.91 2.70
CA GLU A 48 13.03 -8.10 2.90
C GLU A 48 13.75 -7.84 1.56
N ASP A 49 13.69 -8.79 0.61
CA ASP A 49 14.26 -8.64 -0.73
C ASP A 49 13.14 -8.37 -1.78
N PRO A 50 13.08 -7.16 -2.37
CA PRO A 50 12.08 -6.83 -3.38
C PRO A 50 12.22 -7.65 -4.67
N SER A 51 13.36 -8.29 -4.93
CA SER A 51 13.55 -9.19 -6.09
C SER A 51 12.59 -10.39 -6.07
N MET A 52 12.05 -10.73 -4.89
CA MET A 52 11.09 -11.81 -4.69
C MET A 52 9.64 -11.44 -5.07
N LEU A 53 9.34 -10.15 -5.29
CA LEU A 53 7.98 -9.67 -5.61
C LEU A 53 7.45 -10.25 -6.93
N PRO A 54 8.14 -10.14 -8.10
CA PRO A 54 7.57 -10.62 -9.36
C PRO A 54 7.31 -12.15 -9.39
N PRO A 55 8.21 -13.01 -8.89
CA PRO A 55 7.93 -14.45 -8.79
C PRO A 55 6.73 -14.77 -7.90
N LEU A 56 6.57 -14.07 -6.76
CA LEU A 56 5.47 -14.30 -5.84
C LEU A 56 4.13 -13.85 -6.44
N GLU A 57 4.09 -12.65 -7.03
CA GLU A 57 2.92 -12.11 -7.70
C GLU A 57 2.41 -13.06 -8.79
N ASN A 58 3.32 -13.59 -9.62
CA ASN A 58 2.98 -14.55 -10.67
C ASN A 58 2.35 -15.83 -10.11
N ARG A 59 2.90 -16.38 -9.01
CA ARG A 59 2.33 -17.58 -8.37
C ARG A 59 0.94 -17.31 -7.81
N TRP A 60 0.74 -16.18 -7.14
CA TRP A 60 -0.57 -15.81 -6.59
C TRP A 60 -1.60 -15.61 -7.69
N ARG A 61 -1.23 -14.92 -8.77
CA ARG A 61 -2.08 -14.72 -9.94
C ARG A 61 -2.56 -16.05 -10.52
N GLN A 62 -1.67 -17.04 -10.65
CA GLN A 62 -2.03 -18.38 -11.12
C GLN A 62 -3.03 -19.08 -10.19
N VAL A 63 -2.81 -19.02 -8.87
CA VAL A 63 -3.70 -19.63 -7.86
C VAL A 63 -5.11 -19.05 -7.95
N PHE A 64 -5.25 -17.72 -8.05
CA PHE A 64 -6.55 -17.08 -8.12
C PHE A 64 -7.22 -17.26 -9.50
N HIS A 65 -6.47 -17.11 -10.59
CA HIS A 65 -7.03 -17.28 -11.94
C HIS A 65 -7.52 -18.70 -12.20
N SER A 66 -6.82 -19.73 -11.70
CA SER A 66 -7.25 -21.14 -11.84
C SER A 66 -8.63 -21.43 -11.23
N ARG A 67 -9.12 -20.56 -10.34
CA ARG A 67 -10.41 -20.67 -9.65
C ARG A 67 -11.43 -19.62 -10.10
N GLY A 68 -11.13 -18.85 -11.15
CA GLY A 68 -12.02 -17.79 -11.65
C GLY A 68 -12.07 -16.54 -10.78
N TYR A 69 -11.20 -16.40 -9.78
CA TYR A 69 -11.15 -15.22 -8.93
C TYR A 69 -10.39 -14.07 -9.59
N ARG A 70 -10.79 -12.83 -9.24
CA ARG A 70 -10.16 -11.58 -9.65
C ARG A 70 -9.58 -10.89 -8.41
N PRO A 71 -8.35 -11.23 -8.01
CA PRO A 71 -7.72 -10.63 -6.84
C PRO A 71 -7.41 -9.16 -7.11
N ARG A 72 -7.53 -8.33 -6.07
CA ARG A 72 -7.01 -6.96 -6.06
C ARG A 72 -5.67 -6.97 -5.33
N TYR A 73 -4.67 -6.37 -5.93
CA TYR A 73 -3.32 -6.30 -5.37
C TYR A 73 -3.04 -4.89 -4.91
N SER A 74 -2.41 -4.79 -3.74
CA SER A 74 -1.82 -3.55 -3.26
C SER A 74 -0.39 -3.83 -2.83
N THR A 75 0.52 -2.94 -3.20
CA THR A 75 1.93 -3.02 -2.83
C THR A 75 2.29 -1.78 -2.03
N LEU A 76 3.14 -1.96 -1.02
CA LEU A 76 3.72 -0.88 -0.25
C LEU A 76 5.21 -1.15 -0.10
N LEU A 77 6.02 -0.30 -0.71
CA LEU A 77 7.47 -0.31 -0.55
C LEU A 77 7.83 0.73 0.52
N THR A 78 8.69 0.35 1.45
CA THR A 78 9.22 1.23 2.48
C THR A 78 10.74 1.24 2.38
N GLY A 79 11.32 2.44 2.32
CA GLY A 79 12.75 2.67 2.32
C GLY A 79 13.15 3.68 3.38
N THR A 80 14.42 3.66 3.77
CA THR A 80 15.00 4.64 4.69
C THR A 80 16.23 5.26 4.03
N LEU A 81 16.30 6.58 4.07
CA LEU A 81 17.39 7.39 3.53
C LEU A 81 17.98 8.22 4.66
N LYS A 82 19.31 8.30 4.75
CA LYS A 82 19.96 9.15 5.74
C LYS A 82 19.87 10.62 5.31
N GLY A 83 19.46 11.51 6.22
CA GLY A 83 19.31 12.95 5.95
C GLY A 83 18.02 13.31 5.20
N LEU A 84 18.14 14.24 4.25
CA LEU A 84 17.03 14.94 3.57
C LEU A 84 16.18 15.76 4.55
N GLU A 85 16.85 16.62 5.32
CA GLU A 85 16.18 17.40 6.36
C GLU A 85 15.43 18.60 5.77
N THR A 86 15.85 19.04 4.59
CA THR A 86 15.35 20.28 4.01
C THR A 86 14.17 20.03 3.09
N TYR A 87 13.31 21.03 3.05
CA TYR A 87 12.15 21.10 2.16
C TYR A 87 12.51 20.78 0.70
N ASN A 88 13.58 21.39 0.19
CA ASN A 88 13.99 21.28 -1.21
C ASN A 88 14.47 19.86 -1.55
N GLU A 89 15.09 19.17 -0.59
CA GLU A 89 15.61 17.81 -0.78
C GLU A 89 14.47 16.79 -0.87
N GLU A 90 13.48 16.86 0.01
CA GLU A 90 12.31 15.97 -0.03
C GLU A 90 11.47 16.18 -1.30
N GLU A 91 11.30 17.44 -1.74
CA GLU A 91 10.59 17.73 -2.99
C GLU A 91 11.34 17.25 -4.23
N ALA A 92 12.66 17.44 -4.26
CA ALA A 92 13.49 16.95 -5.36
C ALA A 92 13.41 15.43 -5.47
N LEU A 93 13.46 14.72 -4.33
CA LEU A 93 13.30 13.27 -4.31
C LEU A 93 11.90 12.83 -4.74
N MET A 94 10.83 13.50 -4.28
CA MET A 94 9.48 13.18 -4.73
C MET A 94 9.33 13.38 -6.25
N ALA A 95 9.87 14.47 -6.78
CA ALA A 95 9.86 14.75 -8.22
C ALA A 95 10.64 13.69 -9.01
N GLU A 96 11.79 13.25 -8.50
CA GLU A 96 12.57 12.15 -9.09
C GLU A 96 11.77 10.84 -9.12
N VAL A 97 11.14 10.47 -8.00
CA VAL A 97 10.29 9.26 -7.94
C VAL A 97 9.13 9.35 -8.93
N PHE A 98 8.45 10.50 -9.02
CA PHE A 98 7.37 10.70 -9.99
C PHE A 98 7.86 10.61 -11.44
N GLN A 99 9.05 11.13 -11.73
CA GLN A 99 9.64 11.00 -13.05
C GLN A 99 9.96 9.54 -13.40
N ILE A 100 10.58 8.80 -12.49
CA ILE A 100 10.91 7.37 -12.66
C ILE A 100 9.65 6.54 -12.91
N LEU A 101 8.59 6.83 -12.15
CA LEU A 101 7.31 6.13 -12.26
C LEU A 101 6.42 6.69 -13.37
N ALA A 102 6.87 7.68 -14.15
CA ALA A 102 6.08 8.34 -15.19
C ALA A 102 4.70 8.80 -14.70
N VAL A 103 4.63 9.47 -13.54
CA VAL A 103 3.37 9.93 -12.96
C VAL A 103 2.82 11.12 -13.75
N GLU A 104 1.60 10.95 -14.24
CA GLU A 104 0.80 11.94 -14.94
C GLU A 104 -0.05 12.74 -13.94
N ASN A 105 -0.12 14.06 -14.15
CA ASN A 105 -0.87 15.01 -13.33
C ASN A 105 -0.66 14.81 -11.82
N PRO A 106 0.60 14.82 -11.33
CA PRO A 106 0.88 14.57 -9.93
C PRO A 106 0.23 15.64 -9.06
N TRP A 107 -0.44 15.19 -8.00
CA TRP A 107 -0.83 16.04 -6.89
C TRP A 107 0.16 15.89 -5.74
N GLN A 108 0.27 16.94 -4.94
CA GLN A 108 1.14 16.98 -3.77
C GLN A 108 0.46 17.76 -2.65
N VAL A 109 0.57 17.24 -1.44
CA VAL A 109 0.19 17.89 -0.19
C VAL A 109 1.39 17.83 0.75
N ARG A 110 1.53 18.88 1.56
CA ARG A 110 2.64 19.00 2.50
C ARG A 110 2.13 19.43 3.86
N ASP A 111 2.76 18.87 4.89
CA ASP A 111 2.67 19.29 6.27
C ASP A 111 4.09 19.64 6.79
N SER A 112 4.17 20.14 8.02
CA SER A 112 5.40 20.47 8.74
C SER A 112 6.43 19.35 8.86
N ARG A 113 6.00 18.08 8.76
CA ARG A 113 6.86 16.90 9.02
C ARG A 113 6.86 15.86 7.91
N TRP A 114 6.05 16.04 6.87
CA TRP A 114 5.91 15.07 5.81
C TRP A 114 5.40 15.73 4.53
N ILE A 115 5.68 15.07 3.43
CA ILE A 115 5.17 15.40 2.10
C ILE A 115 4.55 14.13 1.52
N SER A 116 3.37 14.24 0.94
CA SER A 116 2.74 13.13 0.22
C SER A 116 2.20 13.62 -1.10
N GLY A 117 2.33 12.80 -2.12
CA GLY A 117 1.78 13.08 -3.42
C GLY A 117 1.41 11.80 -4.13
N GLY A 118 0.84 11.91 -5.31
CA GLY A 118 0.45 10.75 -6.09
C GLY A 118 -0.19 11.14 -7.40
N GLY A 119 -0.69 10.15 -8.12
CA GLY A 119 -1.31 10.34 -9.42
C GLY A 119 -1.49 9.04 -10.16
N TYR A 120 -1.60 9.15 -11.48
CA TYR A 120 -1.67 8.01 -12.37
C TYR A 120 -0.32 7.76 -13.01
N SER A 121 0.13 6.52 -13.01
CA SER A 121 1.29 6.04 -13.77
C SER A 121 0.83 5.03 -14.80
N PRO A 122 1.14 5.19 -16.10
CA PRO A 122 0.84 4.16 -17.09
C PRO A 122 1.67 2.89 -16.91
N LEU A 123 2.69 2.91 -16.06
CA LEU A 123 3.56 1.77 -15.75
C LEU A 123 2.97 0.84 -14.68
N ILE A 124 1.94 1.29 -13.96
CA ILE A 124 1.35 0.57 -12.83
C ILE A 124 -0.09 0.15 -13.17
N SER A 125 -0.43 -1.12 -12.94
CA SER A 125 -1.77 -1.64 -13.19
C SER A 125 -2.75 -1.35 -12.04
N ASN A 126 -4.05 -1.58 -12.26
CA ASN A 126 -5.13 -1.48 -11.28
C ASN A 126 -5.37 -0.07 -10.71
N PRO A 127 -5.69 0.94 -11.55
CA PRO A 127 -6.06 2.25 -11.05
C PRO A 127 -7.37 2.22 -10.25
N LEU A 128 -7.41 3.05 -9.21
CA LEU A 128 -8.62 3.52 -8.55
C LEU A 128 -9.07 4.83 -9.18
N LEU A 129 -10.27 5.28 -8.83
CA LEU A 129 -10.74 6.62 -9.16
C LEU A 129 -10.71 7.49 -7.90
N ASP A 130 -10.19 8.71 -8.02
CA ASP A 130 -10.26 9.71 -6.97
C ASP A 130 -11.69 10.28 -6.83
N ALA A 131 -11.89 11.22 -5.89
CA ALA A 131 -13.20 11.83 -5.65
C ALA A 131 -13.74 12.65 -6.84
N ARG A 132 -12.89 12.98 -7.82
CA ARG A 132 -13.27 13.68 -9.07
C ARG A 132 -13.45 12.72 -10.24
N GLY A 133 -13.20 11.43 -10.05
CA GLY A 133 -13.26 10.42 -11.10
C GLY A 133 -11.97 10.29 -11.91
N GLU A 134 -10.87 10.90 -11.48
CA GLU A 134 -9.57 10.79 -12.14
C GLU A 134 -8.84 9.52 -11.70
N PRO A 135 -8.11 8.84 -12.61
CA PRO A 135 -7.39 7.63 -12.24
C PRO A 135 -6.23 7.94 -11.28
N VAL A 136 -6.04 7.07 -10.29
CA VAL A 136 -4.89 7.09 -9.37
C VAL A 136 -4.42 5.66 -9.11
N ASN A 137 -3.13 5.41 -9.21
CA ASN A 137 -2.55 4.09 -8.97
C ASN A 137 -1.18 4.15 -8.29
N VAL A 138 -0.75 5.33 -7.86
CA VAL A 138 0.44 5.47 -7.04
C VAL A 138 0.29 6.62 -6.05
N GLN A 139 0.80 6.39 -4.85
CA GLN A 139 1.02 7.39 -3.83
C GLN A 139 2.44 7.27 -3.28
N VAL A 140 3.10 8.40 -3.12
CA VAL A 140 4.42 8.52 -2.51
C VAL A 140 4.29 9.37 -1.24
N ALA A 141 4.97 9.00 -0.18
CA ALA A 141 5.10 9.83 1.00
C ALA A 141 6.53 9.80 1.53
N LEU A 142 7.01 10.96 1.97
CA LEU A 142 8.30 11.12 2.64
C LEU A 142 8.05 11.74 4.01
N ARG A 143 8.79 11.26 5.01
CA ARG A 143 8.73 11.78 6.38
C ARG A 143 10.11 11.73 7.02
N TYR A 144 10.70 12.89 7.26
CA TYR A 144 11.91 13.01 8.07
C TYR A 144 11.61 12.73 9.55
N HIS A 145 12.50 11.94 10.19
CA HIS A 145 12.45 11.60 11.60
C HIS A 145 13.72 12.11 12.30
N PRO A 146 13.62 13.19 13.10
CA PRO A 146 14.80 13.84 13.68
C PRO A 146 15.60 12.99 14.66
N LEU A 147 14.99 12.03 15.34
CA LEU A 147 15.71 11.20 16.33
C LEU A 147 16.67 10.21 15.67
N ASP A 148 16.33 9.76 14.46
CA ASP A 148 17.10 8.74 13.73
C ASP A 148 17.89 9.39 12.58
N GLU A 149 17.73 10.71 12.37
CA GLU A 149 18.32 11.49 11.28
C GLU A 149 18.04 10.87 9.90
N CYS A 150 16.84 10.33 9.72
CA CYS A 150 16.46 9.58 8.54
C CYS A 150 15.14 10.05 7.96
N THR A 151 15.04 10.03 6.64
CA THR A 151 13.80 10.18 5.90
C THR A 151 13.26 8.81 5.50
N TYR A 152 12.04 8.54 5.93
CA TYR A 152 11.29 7.36 5.52
C TYR A 152 10.56 7.65 4.20
N LEU A 153 10.76 6.78 3.21
CA LEU A 153 10.09 6.82 1.91
C LEU A 153 9.06 5.69 1.84
N TYR A 154 7.85 6.04 1.45
CA TYR A 154 6.75 5.10 1.21
C TYR A 154 6.28 5.24 -0.23
N ILE A 155 6.18 4.12 -0.94
CA ILE A 155 5.60 4.07 -2.29
C ILE A 155 4.49 3.02 -2.27
N GLY A 156 3.25 3.49 -2.33
CA GLY A 156 2.04 2.67 -2.34
C GLY A 156 1.44 2.57 -3.74
N SER A 157 0.92 1.40 -4.09
CA SER A 157 0.09 1.17 -5.28
C SER A 157 -1.12 0.33 -4.87
N PRO A 158 -2.37 0.77 -5.14
CA PRO A 158 -2.70 2.07 -5.73
C PRO A 158 -2.50 3.25 -4.77
N LEU A 159 -2.53 3.01 -3.46
CA LEU A 159 -2.40 4.00 -2.39
C LEU A 159 -1.64 3.41 -1.19
N ILE A 160 -1.13 4.27 -0.31
CA ILE A 160 -0.57 3.86 0.98
C ILE A 160 -1.74 3.50 1.91
N TYR A 161 -1.82 2.23 2.31
CA TYR A 161 -2.97 1.68 3.07
C TYR A 161 -2.64 1.38 4.54
N ARG A 162 -1.44 1.75 5.00
CA ARG A 162 -0.96 1.49 6.36
C ARG A 162 -0.49 2.79 7.00
N GLU A 163 -0.81 2.96 8.27
CA GLU A 163 -0.30 4.04 9.11
C GLU A 163 1.08 3.67 9.69
N PHE A 164 1.93 4.69 9.86
CA PHE A 164 3.32 4.56 10.31
C PHE A 164 3.67 5.59 11.39
#